data_AF-I3I932-F1
#
_entry.id   AF-I3I932-F1
#
_cell.length_a   1.000
_cell.length_b   1.000
_cell.length_c   1.000
_cell.angle_alpha   90.00
_cell.angle_beta   90.00
_cell.angle_gamma   90.00
#
_symmetry.space_group_name_H-M   'P 1'
#
loop_
_entity.id
_entity.type
_entity.pdbx_description
1 polymer ?
#
loop_
_entity_poly.entity_id
_entity_poly.type
_entity_poly.pdbx_seq_one_letter_code
_entity_poly.pdbx_strand_id
1 'polypeptide(L)'
;MIPELKEKLLLRLFSSIEYMEEFTAHYVAGLQTAEDAFAIFEKKYSINANLANRYAMEFRQWKERVIPNFSRMKKNALLSLDKAKVGDFDYMDGATGNLRGLSKDMDGIGDNWWLEVDDLIRCKYADNMNKAKLMGNNIYYTLSDFWNPGELLVENITGPIDEQILLKYLQPGEHP
;
A
#
# COMPACT_ATOMS: atom_id res chain seq x y z
N MET A 1 -19.12 -0.66 -22.63
CA MET A 1 -17.86 -1.41 -22.69
C MET A 1 -18.11 -2.90 -22.62
N ILE A 2 -17.72 -3.62 -23.67
CA ILE A 2 -17.75 -5.09 -23.67
C ILE A 2 -16.70 -5.64 -22.69
N PRO A 3 -16.93 -6.80 -22.05
CA PRO A 3 -16.04 -7.38 -21.04
C PRO A 3 -14.58 -7.47 -21.49
N GLU A 4 -14.33 -7.92 -22.72
CA GLU A 4 -12.99 -8.13 -23.28
C GLU A 4 -12.23 -6.81 -23.43
N LEU A 5 -12.92 -5.72 -23.76
CA LEU A 5 -12.32 -4.40 -23.81
C LEU A 5 -12.04 -3.88 -22.39
N LYS A 6 -12.97 -4.09 -21.45
CA LYS A 6 -12.80 -3.68 -20.05
C LYS A 6 -11.59 -4.36 -19.42
N GLU A 7 -11.39 -5.65 -19.66
CA GLU A 7 -10.20 -6.37 -19.18
C GLU A 7 -8.90 -5.76 -19.73
N LYS A 8 -8.83 -5.51 -21.05
CA LYS A 8 -7.66 -4.88 -21.67
C LYS A 8 -7.34 -3.52 -21.08
N LEU A 9 -8.36 -2.69 -20.85
CA LEU A 9 -8.17 -1.36 -20.27
C LEU A 9 -7.75 -1.42 -18.81
N LEU A 10 -8.27 -2.37 -18.03
CA LEU A 10 -7.85 -2.61 -16.65
C LEU A 10 -6.39 -3.06 -16.56
N LEU A 11 -5.94 -3.98 -17.42
CA LEU A 11 -4.53 -4.38 -17.49
C LEU A 11 -3.62 -3.19 -17.81
N ARG A 12 -4.03 -2.30 -18.72
CA ARG A 12 -3.28 -1.08 -19.04
C ARG A 12 -3.26 -0.09 -17.89
N LEU A 13 -4.38 0.08 -17.19
CA LEU A 13 -4.45 0.91 -15.98
C LEU A 13 -3.52 0.37 -14.90
N PHE A 14 -3.58 -0.92 -14.58
CA PHE A 14 -2.80 -1.51 -13.49
C PHE A 14 -1.31 -1.65 -13.81
N SER A 15 -0.92 -1.52 -15.07
CA SER A 15 0.48 -1.42 -15.50
C SER A 15 0.94 0.01 -15.80
N SER A 16 0.09 1.03 -15.58
CA SER A 16 0.44 2.42 -15.86
C SER A 16 1.31 3.06 -14.77
N ILE A 17 2.11 4.03 -15.17
CA ILE A 17 2.95 4.81 -14.25
C ILE A 17 2.07 5.61 -13.29
N GLU A 18 0.99 6.19 -13.78
CA GLU A 18 0.06 6.98 -12.97
C GLU A 18 -0.54 6.15 -11.83
N TYR A 19 -0.93 4.91 -12.11
CA TYR A 19 -1.46 4.00 -11.09
C TYR A 19 -0.37 3.59 -10.08
N MET A 20 0.86 3.37 -10.54
CA MET A 20 2.01 3.09 -9.67
C MET A 20 2.40 4.30 -8.79
N GLU A 21 2.24 5.52 -9.30
CA GLU A 21 2.43 6.76 -8.55
C GLU A 21 1.41 6.89 -7.42
N GLU A 22 0.13 6.68 -7.72
CA GLU A 22 -0.95 6.70 -6.71
C GLU A 22 -0.74 5.64 -5.63
N PHE A 23 -0.38 4.42 -6.04
CA PHE A 23 0.01 3.33 -5.15
C PHE A 23 1.13 3.76 -4.19
N THR A 24 2.22 4.29 -4.75
CA THR A 24 3.41 4.71 -3.99
C THR A 24 3.07 5.83 -3.01
N ALA A 25 2.26 6.80 -3.46
CA ALA A 25 1.83 7.93 -2.63
C ALA A 25 1.02 7.45 -1.42
N HIS A 26 0.02 6.58 -1.62
CA HIS A 26 -0.76 6.01 -0.52
C HIS A 26 0.11 5.19 0.43
N TYR A 27 1.02 4.37 -0.10
CA TYR A 27 1.88 3.55 0.73
C TYR A 27 2.80 4.38 1.62
N VAL A 28 3.47 5.38 1.03
CA VAL A 28 4.36 6.30 1.77
C VAL A 28 3.56 7.11 2.80
N ALA A 29 2.36 7.60 2.45
CA ALA A 29 1.50 8.33 3.37
C ALA A 29 1.01 7.47 4.54
N GLY A 30 0.71 6.20 4.31
CA GLY A 30 0.37 5.23 5.35
C GLY A 30 1.54 5.04 6.33
N LEU A 31 2.73 4.75 5.83
CA LEU A 31 3.93 4.60 6.66
C LEU A 31 4.24 5.87 7.45
N GLN A 32 4.14 7.05 6.83
CA GLN A 32 4.34 8.32 7.53
C GLN A 32 3.31 8.53 8.65
N THR A 33 2.04 8.20 8.39
CA THR A 33 0.98 8.32 9.40
C THR A 33 1.25 7.41 10.60
N ALA A 34 1.83 6.22 10.38
CA ALA A 34 2.23 5.32 11.46
C ALA A 34 3.44 5.83 12.26
N GLU A 35 4.42 6.46 11.61
CA GLU A 35 5.53 7.14 12.31
C GLU A 35 5.00 8.27 13.20
N ASP A 36 4.11 9.11 12.66
CA ASP A 36 3.52 10.24 13.39
C ASP A 36 2.68 9.75 14.58
N ALA A 37 1.89 8.70 14.38
CA ALA A 37 1.11 8.05 15.44
C ALA A 37 2.01 7.51 16.56
N PHE A 38 3.10 6.84 16.19
CA PHE A 38 4.04 6.29 17.17
C PHE A 38 4.74 7.39 17.95
N ALA A 39 5.11 8.51 17.33
CA ALA A 39 5.68 9.66 18.04
C ALA A 39 4.71 10.28 19.06
N ILE A 40 3.41 10.34 18.74
CA ILE A 40 2.38 10.78 19.68
C ILE A 40 2.27 9.80 20.86
N PHE A 41 2.25 8.50 20.56
CA PHE A 41 2.23 7.47 21.59
C PHE A 41 3.48 7.52 22.47
N GLU A 42 4.68 7.66 21.89
CA GLU A 42 5.95 7.78 22.63
C GLU A 42 5.90 8.93 23.63
N LYS A 43 5.36 10.09 23.24
CA LYS A 43 5.18 11.21 24.15
C LYS A 43 4.26 10.84 25.32
N LYS A 44 3.12 10.20 25.08
CA LYS A 44 2.20 9.73 26.13
C LYS A 44 2.85 8.68 27.04
N TYR A 45 3.55 7.71 26.44
CA TYR A 45 4.30 6.66 27.11
C TYR A 45 5.34 7.24 28.07
N SER A 46 6.07 8.28 27.67
CA SER A 46 7.14 8.90 28.47
C SER A 46 6.67 9.60 29.75
N ILE A 47 5.40 10.01 29.80
CA ILE A 47 4.83 10.78 30.94
C ILE A 47 3.84 9.97 31.77
N ASN A 48 3.40 8.80 31.31
CA ASN A 48 2.40 7.98 31.98
C ASN A 48 2.98 6.60 32.35
N ALA A 49 3.28 6.41 33.64
CA ALA A 49 3.86 5.17 34.15
C ALA A 49 2.98 3.93 33.93
N ASN A 50 1.65 4.08 33.92
CA ASN A 50 0.74 2.95 33.66
C ASN A 50 0.83 2.50 32.21
N LEU A 51 0.89 3.44 31.25
CA LEU A 51 1.11 3.12 29.85
C LEU A 51 2.50 2.51 29.64
N ALA A 52 3.53 3.08 30.30
CA ALA A 52 4.88 2.57 30.23
C ALA A 52 4.97 1.09 30.66
N ASN A 53 4.36 0.76 31.79
CA ASN A 53 4.32 -0.61 32.30
C ASN A 53 3.51 -1.54 31.38
N ARG A 54 2.38 -1.07 30.85
CA ARG A 54 1.47 -1.87 30.02
C ARG A 54 2.08 -2.24 28.66
N TYR A 55 2.80 -1.30 28.04
CA TYR A 55 3.24 -1.42 26.65
C TYR A 55 4.77 -1.53 26.49
N ALA A 56 5.54 -1.76 27.57
CA ALA A 56 7.00 -1.72 27.54
C ALA A 56 7.65 -2.55 26.41
N MET A 57 7.15 -3.77 26.19
CA MET A 57 7.68 -4.66 25.16
C MET A 57 7.32 -4.18 23.75
N GLU A 58 6.04 -3.88 23.52
CA GLU A 58 5.56 -3.37 22.22
C GLU A 58 6.27 -2.08 21.84
N PHE A 59 6.39 -1.12 22.79
CA PHE A 59 7.10 0.13 22.59
C PHE A 59 8.54 -0.10 22.14
N ARG A 60 9.28 -0.98 22.83
CA ARG A 60 10.66 -1.30 22.47
C ARG A 60 10.75 -1.89 21.07
N GLN A 61 9.92 -2.89 20.77
CA GLN A 61 9.92 -3.56 19.47
C GLN A 61 9.59 -2.60 18.32
N TRP A 62 8.60 -1.73 18.50
CA TRP A 62 8.25 -0.74 17.50
C TRP A 62 9.37 0.29 17.30
N LYS A 63 9.91 0.82 18.41
CA LYS A 63 10.99 1.83 18.36
C LYS A 63 12.28 1.31 17.73
N GLU A 64 12.66 0.07 18.04
CA GLU A 64 13.96 -0.49 17.62
C GLU A 64 13.89 -1.21 16.27
N ARG A 65 12.72 -1.75 15.88
CA ARG A 65 12.57 -2.60 14.69
C ARG A 65 11.63 -2.00 13.65
N VAL A 66 10.42 -1.63 14.04
CA VAL A 66 9.36 -1.27 13.09
C VAL A 66 9.57 0.12 12.51
N ILE A 67 9.71 1.15 13.34
CA ILE A 67 9.86 2.54 12.90
C ILE A 67 11.12 2.75 12.04
N PRO A 68 12.31 2.23 12.41
CA PRO A 68 13.47 2.35 11.53
C PRO A 68 13.29 1.67 10.18
N ASN A 69 12.52 0.57 10.11
CA ASN A 69 12.25 -0.13 8.87
C ASN A 69 11.36 0.68 7.91
N PHE A 70 10.45 1.50 8.40
CA PHE A 70 9.57 2.32 7.55
C PHE A 70 10.36 3.25 6.63
N SER A 71 11.49 3.79 7.07
CA SER A 71 12.38 4.58 6.22
C SER A 71 12.95 3.77 5.04
N ARG A 72 13.35 2.52 5.27
CA ARG A 72 13.81 1.60 4.21
C ARG A 72 12.67 1.29 3.24
N MET A 73 11.48 1.03 3.76
CA MET A 73 10.31 0.69 2.94
C MET A 73 9.86 1.86 2.06
N LYS A 74 9.80 3.09 2.60
CA LYS A 74 9.50 4.31 1.83
C LYS A 74 10.51 4.52 0.71
N LYS A 75 11.81 4.38 1.00
CA LYS A 75 12.88 4.50 -0.01
C LYS A 75 12.76 3.44 -1.10
N ASN A 76 12.48 2.20 -0.73
CA ASN A 76 12.29 1.12 -1.69
C ASN A 76 11.09 1.38 -2.61
N ALA A 77 9.96 1.83 -2.08
CA ALA A 77 8.79 2.15 -2.88
C ALA A 77 9.07 3.26 -3.91
N LEU A 78 9.74 4.33 -3.47
CA LEU A 78 10.15 5.43 -4.36
C LEU A 78 11.15 4.97 -5.43
N LEU A 79 12.15 4.18 -5.04
CA LEU A 79 13.12 3.61 -5.98
C LEU A 79 12.43 2.71 -7.03
N SER A 80 11.50 1.86 -6.59
CA SER A 80 10.74 1.01 -7.50
C SER A 80 9.91 1.81 -8.49
N LEU A 81 9.31 2.92 -8.06
CA LEU A 81 8.61 3.85 -8.95
C LEU A 81 9.56 4.51 -9.95
N ASP A 82 10.72 4.99 -9.50
CA ASP A 82 11.73 5.59 -10.39
C ASP A 82 12.24 4.59 -11.45
N LYS A 83 12.35 3.32 -11.08
CA LYS A 83 12.69 2.21 -11.99
C LYS A 83 11.57 1.93 -13.00
N ALA A 84 10.33 1.84 -12.53
CA ALA A 84 9.18 1.65 -13.42
C ALA A 84 9.07 2.78 -14.46
N LYS A 85 9.35 4.03 -14.07
CA LYS A 85 9.35 5.19 -14.98
C LYS A 85 10.33 5.09 -16.14
N VAL A 86 11.39 4.30 -16.00
CA VAL A 86 12.37 4.03 -17.08
C VAL A 86 12.15 2.67 -17.75
N GLY A 87 11.02 2.01 -17.50
CA GLY A 87 10.61 0.74 -18.09
C GLY A 87 11.09 -0.50 -17.35
N ASP A 88 11.69 -0.36 -16.17
CA ASP A 88 12.14 -1.47 -15.31
C ASP A 88 11.06 -1.78 -14.27
N PHE A 89 10.12 -2.64 -14.65
CA PHE A 89 8.96 -3.01 -13.82
C PHE A 89 9.23 -4.09 -12.77
N ASP A 90 10.35 -4.82 -12.88
CA ASP A 90 10.72 -5.90 -11.95
C ASP A 90 10.84 -5.40 -10.50
N TYR A 91 11.34 -4.18 -10.34
CA TYR A 91 11.41 -3.53 -9.03
C TYR A 91 10.04 -3.19 -8.45
N MET A 92 9.07 -2.85 -9.31
CA MET A 92 7.71 -2.57 -8.88
C MET A 92 7.00 -3.84 -8.43
N ASP A 93 7.13 -4.92 -9.21
CA ASP A 93 6.60 -6.24 -8.84
C ASP A 93 7.16 -6.71 -7.49
N GLY A 94 8.46 -6.55 -7.27
CA GLY A 94 9.09 -6.83 -5.97
C GLY A 94 8.56 -5.96 -4.82
N ALA A 95 8.31 -4.66 -5.06
CA ALA A 95 7.79 -3.76 -4.03
C ALA A 95 6.33 -4.05 -3.65
N THR A 96 5.49 -4.35 -4.63
CA THR A 96 4.08 -4.69 -4.42
C THR A 96 3.92 -6.10 -3.85
N GLY A 97 4.77 -7.05 -4.26
CA GLY A 97 4.89 -8.35 -3.60
C GLY A 97 5.33 -8.23 -2.13
N ASN A 98 6.29 -7.35 -1.83
CA ASN A 98 6.74 -7.10 -0.46
C ASN A 98 5.67 -6.47 0.45
N LEU A 99 4.69 -5.74 -0.10
CA LEU A 99 3.52 -5.27 0.67
C LEU A 99 2.65 -6.41 1.17
N ARG A 100 2.58 -7.53 0.43
CA ARG A 100 1.97 -8.77 0.93
C ARG A 100 2.85 -9.43 2.01
N GLY A 101 4.17 -9.24 1.91
CA GLY A 101 5.20 -9.77 2.83
C GLY A 101 5.56 -8.86 4.00
N LEU A 102 4.89 -7.71 4.15
CA LEU A 102 5.12 -6.67 5.16
C LEU A 102 4.92 -7.19 6.59
N SER A 103 4.52 -8.45 6.73
CA SER A 103 4.43 -9.16 8.00
C SER A 103 5.79 -9.49 8.60
N LYS A 104 6.88 -9.82 7.91
CA LYS A 104 8.01 -10.52 8.58
C LYS A 104 8.70 -9.75 9.71
N ASP A 105 8.96 -8.45 9.52
CA ASP A 105 9.60 -7.62 10.55
C ASP A 105 8.61 -7.13 11.62
N MET A 106 7.31 -7.23 11.33
CA MET A 106 6.19 -6.89 12.23
C MET A 106 5.52 -8.15 12.82
N ASP A 107 5.97 -9.34 12.44
CA ASP A 107 5.32 -10.60 12.77
C ASP A 107 5.51 -10.89 14.26
N GLY A 108 4.40 -11.14 14.94
CA GLY A 108 4.39 -11.30 16.39
C GLY A 108 4.72 -10.03 17.19
N ILE A 109 4.81 -8.85 16.57
CA ILE A 109 4.88 -7.56 17.27
C ILE A 109 3.45 -7.07 17.51
N GLY A 110 3.08 -6.90 18.78
CA GLY A 110 1.78 -6.36 19.16
C GLY A 110 1.60 -4.90 18.75
N ASP A 111 0.37 -4.51 18.47
CA ASP A 111 -0.01 -3.19 17.97
C ASP A 111 -1.09 -2.53 18.86
N ASN A 112 -1.27 -3.04 20.09
CA ASN A 112 -2.31 -2.57 21.02
C ASN A 112 -2.13 -1.11 21.45
N TRP A 113 -0.91 -0.58 21.37
CA TRP A 113 -0.63 0.83 21.62
C TRP A 113 -1.39 1.77 20.67
N TRP A 114 -1.85 1.30 19.51
CA TRP A 114 -2.70 2.09 18.61
C TRP A 114 -3.98 2.55 19.30
N LEU A 115 -4.50 1.82 20.28
CA LEU A 115 -5.69 2.23 21.05
C LEU A 115 -5.48 3.53 21.84
N GLU A 116 -4.22 3.92 22.06
CA GLU A 116 -3.86 5.17 22.72
C GLU A 116 -3.71 6.34 21.73
N VAL A 117 -3.90 6.10 20.43
CA VAL A 117 -3.83 7.10 19.36
C VAL A 117 -5.24 7.51 18.93
N ASP A 118 -5.38 8.79 18.56
CA ASP A 118 -6.65 9.34 18.08
C ASP A 118 -7.22 8.57 16.87
N ASP A 119 -8.53 8.34 16.90
CA ASP A 119 -9.25 7.58 15.88
C ASP A 119 -9.07 8.15 14.48
N LEU A 120 -8.97 9.47 14.32
CA LEU A 120 -8.77 10.11 13.02
C LEU A 120 -7.43 9.70 12.40
N ILE A 121 -6.38 9.58 13.21
CA ILE A 121 -5.05 9.16 12.75
C ILE A 121 -5.08 7.68 12.38
N ARG A 122 -5.74 6.85 13.18
CA ARG A 122 -5.92 5.42 12.88
C ARG A 122 -6.69 5.19 11.59
N CYS A 123 -7.79 5.91 11.39
CA CYS A 123 -8.56 5.87 10.15
C CYS A 123 -7.72 6.31 8.95
N LYS A 124 -6.96 7.42 9.08
CA LYS A 124 -6.07 7.88 8.01
C LYS A 124 -5.01 6.86 7.64
N TYR A 125 -4.42 6.16 8.62
CA TYR A 125 -3.50 5.05 8.37
C TYR A 125 -4.20 3.92 7.62
N ALA A 126 -5.33 3.45 8.13
CA ALA A 126 -6.10 2.36 7.53
C ALA A 126 -6.53 2.67 6.09
N ASP A 127 -7.02 3.87 5.83
CA ASP A 127 -7.45 4.30 4.50
C ASP A 127 -6.31 4.26 3.48
N ASN A 128 -5.14 4.79 3.84
CA ASN A 128 -3.97 4.78 2.98
C ASN A 128 -3.43 3.37 2.74
N MET A 129 -3.33 2.57 3.81
CA MET A 129 -2.81 1.20 3.70
C MET A 129 -3.76 0.26 2.95
N ASN A 130 -5.08 0.42 3.12
CA ASN A 130 -6.07 -0.36 2.38
C ASN A 130 -6.01 -0.05 0.88
N LYS A 131 -5.91 1.23 0.51
CA LYS A 131 -5.73 1.64 -0.90
C LYS A 131 -4.41 1.11 -1.46
N ALA A 132 -3.30 1.32 -0.75
CA ALA A 132 -1.99 0.84 -1.17
C ALA A 132 -1.96 -0.70 -1.36
N LYS A 133 -2.60 -1.45 -0.46
CA LYS A 133 -2.69 -2.91 -0.54
C LYS A 133 -3.49 -3.37 -1.76
N LEU A 134 -4.65 -2.75 -2.00
CA LEU A 134 -5.49 -3.08 -3.15
C LEU A 134 -4.78 -2.78 -4.47
N MET A 135 -4.23 -1.57 -4.60
CA MET A 135 -3.50 -1.16 -5.80
C MET A 135 -2.23 -2.00 -6.00
N GLY A 136 -1.49 -2.29 -4.92
CA GLY A 136 -0.33 -3.16 -4.95
C GLY A 136 -0.68 -4.57 -5.43
N ASN A 137 -1.79 -5.14 -4.97
CA ASN A 137 -2.26 -6.44 -5.47
C ASN A 137 -2.58 -6.38 -6.97
N ASN A 138 -3.29 -5.35 -7.41
CA ASN A 138 -3.63 -5.18 -8.83
C ASN A 138 -2.37 -5.08 -9.71
N ILE A 139 -1.39 -4.29 -9.28
CA ILE A 139 -0.10 -4.16 -9.97
C ILE A 139 0.63 -5.49 -10.00
N TYR A 140 0.79 -6.15 -8.84
CA TYR A 140 1.50 -7.44 -8.73
C TYR A 140 0.89 -8.50 -9.64
N TYR A 141 -0.43 -8.70 -9.59
CA TYR A 141 -1.10 -9.70 -10.42
C TYR A 141 -1.00 -9.36 -11.91
N THR A 142 -0.99 -8.07 -12.26
CA THR A 142 -0.86 -7.63 -13.66
C THR A 142 0.56 -7.82 -14.18
N LEU A 143 1.58 -7.44 -13.42
CA LEU A 143 2.98 -7.56 -13.84
C LEU A 143 3.47 -9.02 -13.81
N SER A 144 2.94 -9.84 -12.90
CA SER A 144 3.27 -11.26 -12.79
C SER A 144 2.38 -12.20 -13.63
N ASP A 145 1.39 -11.66 -14.35
CA ASP A 145 0.41 -12.45 -15.14
C ASP A 145 -0.31 -13.55 -14.31
N PHE A 146 -0.76 -13.18 -13.10
CA PHE A 146 -1.41 -14.11 -12.15
C PHE A 146 -2.94 -14.04 -12.14
N TRP A 147 -3.54 -13.23 -13.02
CA TRP A 147 -5.00 -13.14 -13.12
C TRP A 147 -5.58 -14.44 -13.68
N ASN A 148 -6.63 -14.96 -13.04
CA ASN A 148 -7.47 -15.99 -13.65
C ASN A 148 -8.46 -15.35 -14.65
N PRO A 149 -8.94 -16.11 -15.65
CA PRO A 149 -9.95 -15.60 -16.59
C PRO A 149 -11.17 -14.99 -15.87
N GLY A 150 -11.54 -13.75 -16.22
CA GLY A 150 -12.66 -13.02 -15.64
C GLY A 150 -12.44 -12.43 -14.24
N GLU A 151 -11.34 -12.77 -13.56
CA GLU A 151 -11.04 -12.28 -12.19
C GLU A 151 -10.90 -10.75 -12.17
N LEU A 152 -10.30 -10.19 -13.21
CA LEU A 152 -10.06 -8.76 -13.38
C LEU A 152 -11.36 -7.94 -13.43
N LEU A 153 -12.48 -8.56 -13.84
CA LEU A 153 -13.80 -7.91 -13.92
C LEU A 153 -14.56 -7.94 -12.59
N VAL A 154 -14.07 -8.66 -11.59
CA VAL A 154 -14.73 -8.78 -10.29
C VAL A 154 -14.29 -7.60 -9.41
N GLU A 155 -15.14 -6.58 -9.26
CA GLU A 155 -14.83 -5.37 -8.48
C GLU A 155 -14.50 -5.63 -7.00
N ASN A 156 -15.01 -6.71 -6.42
CA ASN A 156 -14.62 -7.10 -5.05
C ASN A 156 -13.15 -7.55 -4.96
N ILE A 157 -12.51 -7.89 -6.09
CA ILE A 157 -11.10 -8.27 -6.19
C ILE A 157 -10.26 -7.05 -6.55
N THR A 158 -10.64 -6.32 -7.59
CA THR A 158 -9.85 -5.19 -8.13
C THR A 158 -10.13 -3.85 -7.46
N GLY A 159 -11.23 -3.75 -6.72
CA GLY A 159 -11.79 -2.48 -6.25
C GLY A 159 -12.72 -1.84 -7.26
N PRO A 160 -13.52 -0.85 -6.82
CA PRO A 160 -14.31 -0.05 -7.74
C PRO A 160 -13.38 0.80 -8.61
N ILE A 161 -13.55 0.70 -9.94
CA ILE A 161 -12.83 1.51 -10.92
C ILE A 161 -13.85 2.31 -11.73
N ASP A 162 -13.66 3.62 -11.80
CA ASP A 162 -14.48 4.49 -12.64
C ASP A 162 -14.21 4.17 -14.12
N GLU A 163 -15.25 3.75 -14.85
CA GLU A 163 -15.14 3.45 -16.28
C GLU A 163 -14.70 4.66 -17.10
N GLN A 164 -14.94 5.88 -16.65
CA GLN A 164 -14.43 7.09 -17.31
C GLN A 164 -12.90 7.18 -17.26
N ILE A 165 -12.27 6.66 -16.19
CA ILE A 165 -10.80 6.59 -16.10
C ILE A 165 -10.26 5.61 -17.14
N LEU A 166 -10.95 4.49 -17.38
CA LEU A 166 -10.53 3.48 -18.35
C LEU A 166 -10.48 4.01 -19.77
N LEU A 167 -11.33 4.98 -20.12
CA LEU A 167 -11.34 5.58 -21.46
C LEU A 167 -10.01 6.26 -21.82
N LYS A 168 -9.20 6.67 -20.83
CA LYS A 168 -7.86 7.25 -21.05
C LYS A 168 -6.86 6.23 -21.61
N TYR A 169 -7.15 4.93 -21.48
CA TYR A 169 -6.26 3.83 -21.86
C TYR A 169 -6.65 3.16 -23.19
N LEU A 170 -7.62 3.73 -23.92
CA LEU A 170 -7.97 3.29 -25.26
C LEU A 170 -6.78 3.49 -26.21
N GLN A 171 -6.51 2.47 -27.03
CA GLN A 171 -5.57 2.56 -28.12
C GLN A 171 -6.28 2.92 -29.43
N PRO A 172 -5.54 3.41 -30.45
CA PRO A 172 -6.11 3.69 -31.75
C PRO A 172 -6.88 2.50 -32.33
N GLY A 173 -8.15 2.73 -32.72
CA GLY A 173 -9.03 1.70 -33.27
C GLY A 173 -9.91 0.99 -32.23
N GLU A 174 -9.76 1.27 -30.93
CA GLU A 174 -10.66 0.78 -29.90
C GLU A 174 -11.79 1.77 -29.61
N HIS A 175 -13.00 1.25 -29.35
CA HIS A 175 -14.20 2.05 -29.07
C HIS A 175 -14.96 1.49 -27.85
N PRO A 176 -15.50 2.35 -26.95
CA PRO A 176 -16.17 1.93 -25.71
C PRO A 176 -17.45 1.09 -25.89
#